data_AF-M0GT18-F1
#
_entry.id   AF-M0GT18-F1
#
_cell.length_a   1.000
_cell.length_b   1.000
_cell.length_c   1.000
_cell.angle_alpha   90.00
_cell.angle_beta   90.00
_cell.angle_gamma   90.00
#
_symmetry.space_group_name_H-M   'P 1'
#
loop_
_entity.id
_entity.type
_entity.pdbx_description
1 polymer ?
#
loop_
_entity_poly.entity_id
_entity_poly.type
_entity_poly.pdbx_seq_one_letter_code
_entity_poly.pdbx_strand_id
1 'polypeptide(L)' 'MNLSVVLERRVNSVSVVPSVEVSVHDTKADYSKIHEATGWEPEVSFEEGVERVCEPYLD' A
#
# COMPACT_ATOMS: atom_id res chain seq x y z
N MET A 1 -11.35 3.70 0.06
CA MET A 1 -11.33 2.63 -0.94
C MET A 1 -10.90 1.33 -0.27
N ASN A 2 -11.51 0.20 -0.62
CA ASN A 2 -11.27 -1.09 0.01
C ASN A 2 -10.40 -1.93 -0.95
N LEU A 3 -9.23 -2.41 -0.51
CA LEU A 3 -8.34 -3.26 -1.33
C LEU A 3 -9.07 -4.49 -1.90
N SER A 4 -10.14 -4.94 -1.24
CA SER A 4 -11.00 -6.03 -1.72
C SER A 4 -11.63 -5.79 -3.10
N VAL A 5 -11.67 -4.54 -3.59
CA VAL A 5 -12.22 -4.22 -4.92
C VAL A 5 -11.25 -4.54 -6.06
N VAL A 6 -9.93 -4.45 -5.84
CA VAL A 6 -8.94 -4.67 -6.91
C VAL A 6 -8.73 -6.16 -7.21
N LEU A 7 -8.82 -7.02 -6.18
CA LEU A 7 -8.55 -8.45 -6.34
C LEU A 7 -9.80 -9.33 -6.37
N GLU A 8 -11.00 -8.78 -6.09
CA GLU A 8 -12.29 -9.49 -6.03
C GLU A 8 -12.32 -10.78 -5.16
N ARG A 9 -11.29 -11.05 -4.36
CA ARG A 9 -11.19 -12.26 -3.52
C ARG A 9 -11.75 -12.01 -2.12
N ARG A 10 -12.54 -12.96 -1.61
CA ARG A 10 -12.89 -13.01 -0.18
C ARG A 10 -11.68 -13.44 0.64
N VAL A 11 -10.93 -12.47 1.14
CA VAL A 11 -9.89 -12.71 2.16
C VAL A 11 -10.55 -12.58 3.53
N ASN A 12 -10.46 -13.61 4.36
CA ASN A 12 -10.82 -13.49 5.78
C ASN A 12 -9.69 -12.73 6.48
N SER A 13 -9.99 -11.57 7.08
CA SER A 13 -9.00 -10.84 7.87
C SER A 13 -8.74 -11.57 9.18
N VAL A 14 -7.49 -11.98 9.41
CA VAL A 14 -7.02 -12.49 10.70
C VAL A 14 -6.20 -11.39 11.35
N SER A 15 -6.61 -10.96 12.55
CA SER A 15 -5.89 -9.92 13.30
C SER A 15 -4.84 -10.55 14.20
N VAL A 16 -3.58 -10.43 13.82
CA VAL A 16 -2.43 -10.82 14.65
C VAL A 16 -1.93 -9.58 15.37
N VAL A 17 -1.88 -9.60 16.70
CA VAL A 17 -1.38 -8.46 17.50
C VAL A 17 0.15 -8.53 17.53
N PRO A 18 0.86 -7.49 17.05
CA PRO A 18 2.31 -7.46 17.10
C PRO A 18 2.81 -7.36 18.56
N SER A 19 4.00 -7.87 18.83
CA SER A 19 4.68 -7.67 20.12
C SER A 19 4.92 -6.17 20.36
N VAL A 20 4.69 -5.72 21.59
CA VAL A 20 4.81 -4.30 22.01
C VAL A 20 6.17 -3.65 21.74
N GLU A 21 7.23 -4.43 21.52
CA GLU A 21 8.57 -3.90 21.22
C GLU A 21 8.71 -3.25 19.84
N VAL A 22 7.78 -3.50 18.90
CA VAL A 22 7.83 -2.95 17.52
C VAL A 22 6.44 -2.47 17.04
N SER A 23 5.67 -1.80 17.90
CA SER A 23 4.35 -1.27 17.51
C SER A 23 4.43 0.20 17.08
N VAL A 24 4.55 0.44 15.77
CA VAL A 24 4.21 1.74 15.17
C VAL A 24 2.85 1.60 14.51
N HIS A 25 1.83 2.24 15.09
CA HIS A 25 0.45 2.14 14.61
C HIS A 25 0.23 2.89 13.30
N ASP A 26 0.82 4.08 13.18
CA ASP A 26 0.68 4.92 12.00
C ASP A 26 2.06 5.45 11.61
N THR A 27 2.50 5.11 10.40
CA THR A 27 3.65 5.77 9.76
C THR A 27 3.12 6.56 8.57
N LYS A 28 3.23 7.88 8.64
CA LYS A 28 2.88 8.78 7.53
C LYS A 28 4.15 9.42 6.99
N ALA A 29 4.46 9.14 5.73
CA ALA A 29 5.47 9.87 4.99
C ALA A 29 4.86 11.18 4.46
N ASP A 30 5.58 12.28 4.63
CA ASP A 30 5.20 13.58 4.06
C ASP A 30 5.73 13.68 2.63
N TYR A 31 4.82 13.56 1.67
CA TYR A 31 5.12 13.58 0.24
C TYR A 31 5.74 14.90 -0.24
N SER A 32 5.34 16.03 0.36
CA SER A 32 5.75 17.37 -0.07
C SER A 32 7.27 17.53 -0.15
N LYS A 33 8.00 16.92 0.79
CA LYS A 33 9.46 17.01 0.86
C LYS A 33 10.18 16.37 -0.32
N ILE A 34 9.69 15.23 -0.80
CA ILE A 34 10.26 14.54 -1.96
C ILE A 34 9.97 15.37 -3.21
N HIS A 35 8.73 15.83 -3.35
CA HIS A 35 8.31 16.67 -4.45
C HIS A 35 9.13 17.98 -4.52
N GLU A 36 9.26 18.70 -3.41
CA GLU A 36 10.02 19.95 -3.34
C GLU A 36 11.51 19.77 -3.68
N ALA A 37 12.12 18.67 -3.22
CA ALA A 37 13.55 18.42 -3.42
C ALA A 37 13.88 17.92 -4.83
N THR A 38 12.95 17.27 -5.52
CA THR A 38 13.26 16.52 -6.76
C THR A 38 12.32 16.83 -7.92
N GLY A 39 11.20 17.51 -7.69
CA GLY A 39 10.11 17.64 -8.64
C GLY A 39 9.41 16.32 -8.96
N TRP A 40 9.69 15.25 -8.20
CA TRP A 40 9.14 13.93 -8.46
C TRP A 40 7.62 13.92 -8.26
N GLU A 41 6.94 13.25 -9.19
CA GLU A 41 5.50 12.97 -9.18
C GLU A 41 5.29 11.48 -9.51
N PRO A 42 4.25 10.82 -8.98
CA PRO A 42 3.92 9.45 -9.35
C PRO A 42 3.62 9.33 -10.84
N GLU A 43 4.30 8.40 -11.51
CA GLU A 43 4.10 8.17 -12.95
C GLU A 43 2.91 7.26 -13.27
N VAL A 44 2.41 6.53 -12.27
CA VAL A 44 1.27 5.60 -12.37
C VAL A 44 0.27 5.87 -11.25
N SER A 45 -1.00 5.54 -11.49
CA SER A 45 -2.01 5.63 -10.45
C SER A 45 -1.79 4.59 -9.36
N PHE A 46 -2.45 4.79 -8.22
CA PHE A 46 -2.40 3.82 -7.13
C PHE A 46 -2.97 2.47 -7.57
N GLU A 47 -4.08 2.46 -8.29
CA GLU A 47 -4.76 1.27 -8.79
C GLU A 47 -3.87 0.48 -9.74
N GLU A 48 -3.29 1.16 -10.74
CA GLU A 48 -2.38 0.54 -11.69
C GLU A 48 -1.13 -0.01 -11.00
N GLY A 49 -0.59 0.71 -10.02
CA GLY A 49 0.54 0.25 -9.22
C GLY A 49 0.22 -1.03 -8.46
N VAL A 50 -0.97 -1.13 -7.85
CA VAL A 50 -1.41 -2.34 -7.13
C VAL A 50 -1.58 -3.51 -8.10
N GLU A 51 -2.20 -3.31 -9.26
CA GLU A 51 -2.39 -4.34 -10.28
C GLU A 51 -1.05 -4.93 -10.74
N ARG A 52 -0.08 -4.08 -11.09
CA ARG A 52 1.28 -4.52 -11.51
C ARG A 52 2.01 -5.32 -10.43
N VAL A 53 1.83 -4.96 -9.15
CA VAL A 53 2.44 -5.70 -8.02
C VAL A 53 1.78 -7.06 -7.83
N CYS A 54 0.48 -7.17 -8.07
CA CYS A 54 -0.27 -8.39 -7.87
C CYS A 54 -0.16 -9.38 -9.05
N GLU A 55 0.10 -8.91 -10.27
CA GLU A 55 0.19 -9.72 -11.49
C GLU A 55 1.02 -11.01 -11.35
N PRO A 56 2.23 -11.02 -10.75
CA PRO A 56 3.04 -12.24 -10.62
C PRO A 56 2.46 -13.31 -9.68
N TYR A 57 1.39 -13.00 -8.93
CA TYR A 57 0.76 -13.90 -7.95
C TYR A 57 -0.58 -14.47 -8.43
N LEU A 58 -0.92 -14.27 -9.72
CA LEU A 58 -2.20 -14.70 -10.28
C LEU A 58 -2.19 -16.12 -10.87
N ASP A 59 -1.01 -16.75 -10.97
CA ASP A 59 -0.82 -18.15 -11.39
C ASP A 59 -1.03 -19.18 -10.26
#